data_AF-A0A971N8V3-F1
#
_entry.id   AF-A0A971N8V3-F1
#
_cell.length_a   1.000
_cell.length_b   1.000
_cell.length_c   1.000
_cell.angle_alpha   90.00
_cell.angle_beta   90.00
_cell.angle_gamma   90.00
#
_symmetry.space_group_name_H-M   'P 1'
#
loop_
_entity.id
_entity.type
_entity.pdbx_description
1 polymer ?
#
loop_
_entity_poly.entity_id
_entity_poly.type
_entity_poly.pdbx_seq_one_letter_code
_entity_poly.pdbx_strand_id
1 'polypeptide(L)'
;HGKAVAIGMVMAAHIAEKMGICSSDCRIKIKDMVTSFGLPHKTDLSESELLNAMISDKKRSLEEITLVLPEEIGSCVLKKIPVKDLGSVMENALKDDRGQ
;
A
#
# COMPACT_ATOMS: atom_id res chain seq x y z
N HIS A 1 -8.63 -13.40 4.40
CA HIS A 1 -7.20 -13.17 4.68
C HIS A 1 -6.45 -12.78 3.40
N GLY A 2 -6.38 -13.64 2.36
CA GLY A 2 -5.63 -13.32 1.12
C GLY A 2 -6.09 -12.07 0.35
N LYS A 3 -7.40 -11.76 0.33
CA LYS A 3 -7.92 -10.55 -0.35
C LYS A 3 -7.41 -9.23 0.26
N ALA A 4 -7.36 -9.14 1.59
CA ALA A 4 -6.88 -7.95 2.28
C ALA A 4 -5.36 -7.74 2.07
N VAL A 5 -4.60 -8.84 2.05
CA VAL A 5 -3.16 -8.79 1.76
C VAL A 5 -2.90 -8.31 0.33
N ALA A 6 -3.65 -8.83 -0.65
CA ALA A 6 -3.54 -8.41 -2.05
C ALA A 6 -3.77 -6.90 -2.24
N ILE A 7 -4.84 -6.36 -1.67
CA ILE A 7 -5.14 -4.93 -1.69
C ILE A 7 -4.00 -4.12 -1.03
N GLY A 8 -3.53 -4.57 0.15
CA GLY A 8 -2.42 -3.94 0.84
C GLY A 8 -1.11 -3.94 0.05
N MET A 9 -0.83 -5.01 -0.70
CA MET A 9 0.35 -5.09 -1.57
C MET A 9 0.28 -4.11 -2.74
N VAL A 10 -0.88 -4.00 -3.40
CA VAL A 10 -1.09 -3.01 -4.47
C VAL A 10 -0.90 -1.61 -3.89
N MET A 11 -1.56 -1.30 -2.78
CA MET A 11 -1.39 0.00 -2.11
C MET A 11 0.06 0.31 -1.74
N ALA A 12 0.80 -0.65 -1.18
CA ALA A 12 2.20 -0.46 -0.83
C ALA A 12 3.04 -0.13 -2.06
N ALA A 13 2.74 -0.74 -3.21
CA ALA A 13 3.39 -0.43 -4.48
C ALA A 13 3.05 0.99 -4.98
N HIS A 14 1.80 1.44 -4.85
CA HIS A 14 1.42 2.82 -5.15
C HIS A 14 2.15 3.82 -4.23
N ILE A 15 2.22 3.54 -2.93
CA ILE A 15 2.94 4.39 -1.97
C ILE A 15 4.43 4.45 -2.34
N ALA A 16 5.05 3.30 -2.62
CA ALA A 16 6.46 3.23 -3.00
C ALA A 16 6.76 4.06 -4.25
N GLU A 17 5.92 3.98 -5.28
CA GLU A 17 6.07 4.78 -6.51
C GLU A 17 5.96 6.28 -6.22
N LYS A 18 4.94 6.71 -5.46
CA LYS A 18 4.76 8.13 -5.11
C LYS A 18 5.89 8.68 -4.24
N MET A 19 6.54 7.82 -3.46
CA MET A 19 7.73 8.16 -2.69
C MET A 19 9.03 8.09 -3.50
N GLY A 20 8.97 7.71 -4.80
CA GLY A 20 10.13 7.53 -5.66
C GLY A 20 11.00 6.32 -5.31
N ILE A 21 10.46 5.37 -4.54
CA ILE A 21 11.15 4.16 -4.08
C ILE A 21 11.11 3.07 -5.15
N CYS A 22 10.01 2.98 -5.91
CA CYS A 22 9.91 2.06 -7.04
C CYS A 22 9.45 2.76 -8.31
N SER A 23 9.68 2.11 -9.45
CA SER A 23 9.19 2.59 -10.74
C SER A 23 7.71 2.26 -10.94
N SER A 24 7.06 2.99 -11.84
CA SER A 24 5.69 2.68 -12.29
C SER A 24 5.57 1.25 -12.84
N ASP A 25 6.62 0.73 -13.47
CA ASP A 25 6.67 -0.65 -13.96
C ASP A 25 6.63 -1.68 -12.81
N CYS A 26 7.29 -1.40 -11.69
CA CYS A 26 7.25 -2.26 -10.51
C CYS A 26 5.83 -2.34 -9.96
N ARG A 27 5.15 -1.19 -9.83
CA ARG A 27 3.75 -1.11 -9.43
C ARG A 27 2.83 -1.90 -10.36
N ILE A 28 2.96 -1.71 -11.68
CA ILE A 28 2.15 -2.42 -12.69
C ILE A 28 2.36 -3.93 -12.56
N LYS A 29 3.61 -4.40 -12.46
CA LYS A 29 3.91 -5.84 -12.29
C LYS A 29 3.29 -6.43 -11.03
N ILE A 30 3.29 -5.70 -9.92
CA ILE A 30 2.65 -6.15 -8.67
C ILE A 30 1.13 -6.25 -8.85
N LYS A 31 0.51 -5.24 -9.48
CA LYS A 31 -0.93 -5.26 -9.79
C LYS A 31 -1.31 -6.42 -10.73
N ASP A 32 -0.52 -6.64 -11.77
CA ASP A 32 -0.73 -7.71 -12.75
C ASP A 32 -0.56 -9.07 -12.09
N MET A 33 0.44 -9.23 -11.22
CA MET A 33 0.63 -10.46 -10.44
C MET A 33 -0.58 -10.74 -9.57
N VAL A 34 -1.05 -9.76 -8.79
CA VAL A 34 -2.26 -9.90 -7.94
C VAL A 34 -3.48 -10.29 -8.78
N THR A 35 -3.66 -9.65 -9.93
CA THR A 35 -4.77 -9.92 -10.85
C THR A 35 -4.66 -11.31 -11.50
N SER A 36 -3.44 -11.76 -11.85
CA SER A 36 -3.20 -13.08 -12.43
C SER A 36 -3.55 -14.23 -11.46
N PHE A 37 -3.46 -13.98 -10.15
CA PHE A 37 -3.90 -14.92 -9.12
C PHE A 37 -5.41 -14.85 -8.83
N GLY A 38 -6.18 -14.06 -9.60
CA GLY A 38 -7.62 -13.89 -9.39
C GLY A 38 -7.95 -13.15 -8.08
N LEU A 39 -6.98 -12.43 -7.51
CA LEU A 39 -7.17 -11.68 -6.28
C LEU A 39 -7.67 -10.26 -6.59
N PRO A 40 -8.54 -9.70 -5.75
CA PRO A 40 -9.03 -8.35 -5.95
C PRO A 40 -7.90 -7.34 -5.79
N HIS A 41 -7.75 -6.45 -6.76
CA HIS A 41 -6.86 -5.29 -6.70
C HIS A 41 -7.61 -4.00 -6.32
N LYS A 42 -8.96 -4.02 -6.35
CA LYS A 42 -9.83 -2.93 -5.90
C LYS A 42 -10.54 -3.32 -4.61
N THR A 43 -10.79 -2.32 -3.78
CA THR A 43 -11.52 -2.46 -2.52
C THR A 43 -12.67 -1.48 -2.50
N ASP A 44 -13.83 -1.92 -2.03
CA ASP A 44 -14.97 -1.04 -1.74
C ASP A 44 -14.79 -0.34 -0.38
N LEU A 45 -13.75 -0.70 0.36
CA LEU A 45 -13.41 -0.05 1.63
C LEU A 45 -13.01 1.39 1.38
N SER A 46 -13.60 2.28 2.17
CA SER A 46 -13.22 3.68 2.20
C SER A 46 -11.79 3.85 2.71
N GLU A 47 -11.16 4.97 2.32
CA GLU A 47 -9.82 5.35 2.77
C GLU A 47 -9.69 5.30 4.30
N SER A 48 -10.72 5.74 5.02
CA SER A 48 -10.76 5.73 6.48
C SER A 48 -10.81 4.32 7.06
N GLU A 49 -11.54 3.40 6.45
CA GLU A 49 -11.56 1.99 6.86
C GLU A 49 -10.21 1.31 6.64
N LEU A 50 -9.56 1.62 5.52
CA LEU A 50 -8.24 1.14 5.17
C LEU A 50 -7.18 1.65 6.15
N LEU A 51 -7.21 2.95 6.46
CA LEU A 51 -6.33 3.59 7.44
C LEU A 51 -6.55 3.00 8.83
N ASN A 52 -7.80 2.85 9.25
CA ASN A 52 -8.16 2.24 10.54
C ASN A 52 -7.69 0.78 10.62
N ALA A 53 -7.76 0.01 9.54
CA ALA A 53 -7.24 -1.34 9.49
C ALA A 53 -5.71 -1.38 9.67
N MET A 54 -4.98 -0.49 8.98
CA MET A 54 -3.52 -0.38 9.11
C MET A 54 -3.08 0.04 10.51
N ILE A 55 -3.80 0.98 11.13
CA ILE A 55 -3.56 1.40 12.52
C ILE A 55 -3.91 0.27 13.51
N SER A 56 -5.01 -0.45 13.27
CA SER A 56 -5.49 -1.51 14.16
C SER A 56 -4.59 -2.74 14.17
N ASP A 57 -4.01 -3.12 13.01
CA ASP A 57 -3.02 -4.19 12.89
C ASP A 57 -1.74 -3.88 13.69
N LYS A 58 -1.44 -2.59 13.87
CA LYS A 58 -0.25 -2.07 14.55
C LYS A 58 -0.50 -1.60 15.98
N LYS A 59 -1.44 -2.20 16.72
CA LYS A 59 -1.74 -1.94 18.16
C LYS A 59 -0.57 -2.23 19.14
N ARG A 60 0.67 -1.93 18.78
CA ARG A 60 1.90 -2.01 19.57
C ARG A 60 2.71 -0.71 19.42
N SER A 61 2.29 0.30 20.17
CA SER A 61 3.18 1.19 20.94
C SER A 61 4.22 2.09 20.25
N LEU A 62 4.02 2.63 19.04
CA LEU A 62 4.90 3.70 18.54
C LEU A 62 4.14 4.79 17.77
N GLU A 63 4.63 6.03 17.88
CA GLU A 63 4.22 7.21 17.10
C GLU A 63 4.47 7.05 15.58
N GLU A 64 5.08 5.93 15.18
CA GLU A 64 5.47 5.60 13.81
C GLU A 64 5.01 4.20 13.40
N ILE A 65 4.62 4.06 12.13
CA ILE A 65 4.31 2.80 11.47
C ILE A 65 5.42 2.44 10.48
N THR A 66 6.00 1.25 10.61
CA THR A 66 6.91 0.70 9.58
C THR A 66 6.14 0.07 8.42
N LEU A 67 6.15 0.68 7.23
CA LEU A 67 5.63 0.08 6.01
C LEU A 67 6.70 -0.78 5.34
N VAL A 68 6.29 -1.90 4.76
CA VAL A 68 7.11 -2.68 3.82
C VAL A 68 6.76 -2.18 2.44
N LEU A 69 7.71 -1.52 1.77
CA LEU A 69 7.51 -0.90 0.47
C LEU A 69 8.38 -1.62 -0.57
N PRO A 70 7.82 -2.08 -1.71
CA PRO A 70 8.61 -2.71 -2.75
C PRO A 70 9.53 -1.67 -3.40
N GLU A 71 10.80 -2.02 -3.64
CA GLU A 71 11.71 -1.25 -4.51
C GLU A 71 11.66 -1.81 -5.94
N GLU A 72 11.72 -3.14 -6.04
CA GLU A 72 11.63 -3.91 -7.27
C GLU A 72 11.03 -5.29 -6.98
N ILE A 73 10.72 -6.06 -8.03
CA ILE A 73 10.23 -7.42 -7.84
C ILE A 73 11.30 -8.26 -7.15
N GLY A 74 11.01 -8.70 -5.92
CA GLY A 74 11.93 -9.48 -5.09
C GLY A 74 12.71 -8.65 -4.05
N SER A 75 12.60 -7.32 -4.05
CA SER A 75 13.23 -6.44 -3.04
C SER A 75 12.23 -5.47 -2.40
N CYS A 76 12.32 -5.33 -1.08
CA CYS A 76 11.49 -4.40 -0.30
C CYS A 76 12.33 -3.67 0.75
N VAL A 77 11.94 -2.43 1.03
CA VAL A 77 12.49 -1.63 2.12
C VAL A 77 11.49 -1.44 3.25
N LEU A 78 12.03 -1.31 4.46
CA LEU A 78 11.28 -0.91 5.64
C LEU A 78 11.33 0.61 5.77
N LYS A 79 10.17 1.26 5.60
CA LYS A 79 10.04 2.70 5.75
C LYS A 79 9.23 3.02 6.99
N LYS A 80 9.84 3.73 7.94
CA LYS A 80 9.10 4.30 9.08
C LYS A 80 8.39 5.56 8.65
N ILE A 81 7.09 5.63 8.93
CA ILE A 81 6.24 6.79 8.65
C ILE A 81 5.55 7.18 9.95
N PRO A 82 5.58 8.45 10.37
CA PRO A 82 4.80 8.91 11.51
C PRO A 82 3.30 8.64 11.29
N VAL A 83 2.58 8.20 12.32
CA VAL A 83 1.14 7.88 12.18
C VAL A 83 0.33 9.10 11.72
N LYS A 84 0.74 10.31 12.12
CA LYS A 84 0.16 11.58 11.66
C LYS A 84 0.26 11.81 10.15
N ASP A 85 1.29 11.27 9.51
CA ASP A 85 1.57 11.43 8.08
C ASP A 85 0.98 10.26 7.26
N LEU A 86 0.49 9.21 7.92
CA LEU A 86 -0.05 8.03 7.25
C LEU A 86 -1.28 8.37 6.38
N GLY A 87 -2.16 9.26 6.87
CA GLY A 87 -3.35 9.68 6.13
C GLY A 87 -2.99 10.33 4.79
N SER A 88 -2.05 11.28 4.79
CA SER A 88 -1.63 11.98 3.56
C SER A 88 -0.91 11.04 2.58
N VAL A 89 -0.12 10.09 3.10
CA VAL A 89 0.54 9.07 2.28
C VAL A 89 -0.49 8.18 1.58
N MET A 90 -1.52 7.75 2.30
CA MET A 90 -2.60 6.91 1.74
C MET A 90 -3.47 7.68 0.75
N GLU A 91 -3.83 8.92 1.05
CA GLU A 91 -4.63 9.78 0.17
C GLU A 91 -3.95 9.97 -1.19
N ASN A 92 -2.64 10.25 -1.18
CA ASN A 92 -1.84 10.43 -2.39
C ASN A 92 -1.72 9.15 -3.23
N ALA A 93 -1.73 7.98 -2.59
CA ALA A 93 -1.73 6.69 -3.29
C ALA A 93 -3.10 6.37 -3.91
N LEU A 94 -4.21 6.70 -3.22
CA LEU A 94 -5.58 6.37 -3.65
C LEU A 94 -6.18 7.33 -4.69
N LYS A 95 -5.61 8.53 -4.87
CA LYS A 95 -6.06 9.47 -5.92
C LYS A 95 -5.69 9.00 -7.33
N ASP A 96 -4.64 8.19 -7.48
CA ASP A 96 -4.13 7.76 -8.79
C ASP A 96 -4.88 6.54 -9.36
N ASP A 97 -5.36 5.64 -8.49
CA ASP A 97 -6.12 4.45 -8.92
C ASP A 97 -7.56 4.77 -9.35
N ARG A 98 -8.08 5.96 -9.01
CA ARG A 98 -9.39 6.46 -9.44
C ARG A 98 -9.36 7.17 -10.82
N GLY A 99 -8.16 7.33 -11.40
CA GLY A 99 -7.94 8.06 -12.65
C GLY A 99 -7.55 7.20 -13.86
N GLN A 100 -7.49 5.87 -13.72
CA GLN A 100 -7.18 4.92 -14.81
C GLN A 100 -8.29 3.89 -15.02
#